data_AF-A0A8T5KCU3-F1
#
_entry.id   AF-A0A8T5KCU3-F1
#
_cell.length_a   1.000
_cell.length_b   1.000
_cell.length_c   1.000
_cell.angle_alpha   90.00
_cell.angle_beta   90.00
_cell.angle_gamma   90.00
#
_symmetry.space_group_name_H-M   'P 1'
#
loop_
_entity.id
_entity.type
_entity.pdbx_description
1 polymer ?
#
loop_
_entity_poly.entity_id
_entity_poly.type
_entity_poly.pdbx_seq_one_letter_code
_entity_poly.pdbx_strand_id
1 'polypeptide(L)' 'MRDLLETDPWIYNQILDETTRQRTGLELVPSENYVSKAVMQAMGSPLTNKYSEGYPGKRYYGG' A
#
# COMPACT_ATOMS: atom_id res chain seq x y z
N MET A 1 -5.84 -9.10 5.56
CA MET A 1 -6.54 -7.84 5.91
C MET A 1 -7.64 -8.09 6.94
N ARG A 2 -7.43 -9.01 7.91
CA ARG A 2 -8.44 -9.34 8.93
C ARG A 2 -8.67 -8.15 9.85
N ASP A 3 -7.60 -7.53 10.32
CA ASP A 3 -7.66 -6.38 11.23
C ASP A 3 -8.41 -5.19 10.61
N LEU A 4 -8.23 -4.96 9.30
CA LEU A 4 -8.97 -3.92 8.58
C LEU A 4 -10.46 -4.27 8.45
N LEU A 5 -10.81 -5.53 8.16
CA LEU A 5 -12.21 -5.96 8.14
C LEU A 5 -12.89 -5.76 9.49
N GLU A 6 -12.19 -6.03 10.60
CA GLU A 6 -12.74 -5.85 11.95
C GLU A 6 -12.87 -4.37 12.33
N THR A 7 -11.88 -3.54 11.97
CA THR A 7 -11.84 -2.11 12.34
C THR A 7 -12.71 -1.25 11.43
N ASP A 8 -12.68 -1.50 10.12
CA ASP A 8 -13.40 -0.76 9.09
C ASP A 8 -13.88 -1.71 7.97
N PRO A 9 -15.03 -2.39 8.16
CA PRO A 9 -15.61 -3.28 7.17
C PRO A 9 -15.98 -2.56 5.86
N TRP A 10 -16.29 -1.26 5.92
CA TRP A 10 -16.70 -0.51 4.74
C TRP A 10 -15.52 -0.32 3.79
N ILE A 11 -14.38 0.21 4.29
CA ILE A 11 -13.15 0.34 3.50
C ILE A 11 -12.67 -1.03 3.01
N TYR A 12 -12.72 -2.06 3.86
CA TYR A 12 -12.35 -3.42 3.46
C TYR A 12 -13.13 -3.89 2.23
N ASN A 13 -14.45 -3.72 2.22
CA ASN A 13 -15.30 -4.11 1.09
C ASN A 13 -14.98 -3.29 -0.17
N GLN A 14 -14.77 -1.97 -0.04
CA GLN A 14 -14.38 -1.14 -1.19
C GLN A 14 -13.05 -1.60 -1.82
N ILE A 15 -12.08 -2.03 -1.01
CA ILE A 15 -10.81 -2.57 -1.54
C ILE A 15 -11.03 -3.89 -2.29
N LEU A 16 -11.94 -4.76 -1.81
CA LEU A 16 -12.27 -6.01 -2.50
C LEU A 16 -12.99 -5.77 -3.82
N ASP A 17 -13.92 -4.82 -3.85
CA ASP A 17 -14.65 -4.44 -5.05
C ASP A 17 -13.68 -3.90 -6.12
N GLU A 18 -12.75 -3.02 -5.73
CA GLU A 18 -11.73 -2.49 -6.64
C GLU A 18 -10.75 -3.58 -7.11
N THR A 19 -10.34 -4.48 -6.20
CA THR A 19 -9.51 -5.64 -6.56
C THR A 19 -10.20 -6.51 -7.61
N THR A 20 -11.52 -6.69 -7.48
CA THR A 20 -12.32 -7.45 -8.45
C THR A 20 -12.40 -6.71 -9.78
N ARG A 21 -12.71 -5.41 -9.76
CA ARG A 21 -12.75 -4.55 -10.97
C ARG A 21 -11.45 -4.65 -11.76
N GLN A 22 -10.31 -4.50 -11.10
CA GLN A 22 -8.99 -4.58 -11.74
C GLN A 22 -8.68 -5.96 -12.35
N ARG A 23 -9.18 -7.05 -11.73
CA ARG A 23 -8.98 -8.42 -12.23
C ARG A 23 -9.85 -8.77 -13.43
N THR A 24 -11.05 -8.16 -13.51
CA THR A 24 -12.03 -8.48 -14.55
C THR A 24 -12.00 -7.51 -15.73
N GLY A 25 -11.44 -6.31 -15.53
CA GLY A 25 -11.29 -5.31 -16.57
C GLY A 25 -10.10 -5.57 -17.49
N LEU A 26 -10.20 -5.10 -18.73
CA LEU A 26 -9.06 -4.96 -19.63
C LEU A 26 -8.52 -3.54 -19.47
N GLU A 27 -7.36 -3.39 -18.82
CA GLU A 27 -6.75 -2.08 -18.60
C GLU A 27 -5.91 -1.67 -19.82
N LEU A 28 -6.21 -0.49 -20.38
CA LEU A 28 -5.59 0.02 -21.61
C LEU A 28 -4.93 1.39 -21.41
N VAL A 29 -4.98 1.93 -20.19
CA VAL A 29 -4.30 3.18 -19.86
C VAL A 29 -2.78 2.95 -19.85
N PRO A 30 -1.99 3.59 -20.75
CA PRO A 30 -0.57 3.27 -20.93
C PRO A 30 0.32 3.56 -19.72
N SER A 31 -0.14 4.42 -18.82
CA SER A 31 0.59 4.82 -17.61
C SER A 31 0.27 3.94 -16.40
N GLU A 32 -0.72 3.05 -16.49
CA GLU A 32 -1.09 2.16 -15.39
C GLU A 32 -0.34 0.83 -15.47
N ASN A 33 -0.18 0.18 -14.31
CA ASN A 33 0.49 -1.11 -14.20
C ASN A 33 0.11 -1.82 -12.90
N TYR A 34 0.43 -3.12 -12.81
CA TYR A 34 0.25 -3.92 -11.62
C TYR A 34 1.59 -4.17 -10.93
N VAL A 35 1.71 -3.75 -9.68
CA VAL A 35 2.91 -4.00 -8.88
C VAL A 35 2.96 -5.43 -8.37
N SER A 36 4.16 -5.91 -8.04
CA SER A 36 4.32 -7.22 -7.41
C SER A 36 3.79 -7.23 -5.97
N LYS A 37 3.47 -8.43 -5.45
CA LYS A 37 3.10 -8.61 -4.04
C LYS A 37 4.18 -8.10 -3.08
N ALA A 38 5.45 -8.25 -3.45
CA ALA A 38 6.58 -7.79 -2.63
C ALA A 38 6.57 -6.26 -2.46
N VAL A 39 6.22 -5.50 -3.50
CA VAL A 39 6.08 -4.03 -3.41
C VAL A 39 4.96 -3.66 -2.45
N MET A 40 3.79 -4.29 -2.57
CA MET A 40 2.66 -4.04 -1.66
C MET A 40 3.01 -4.36 -0.19
N GLN A 41 3.73 -5.46 0.05
CA GLN A 41 4.19 -5.83 1.40
C GLN A 41 5.15 -4.79 1.99
N ALA A 42 6.09 -4.27 1.20
CA ALA A 42 7.02 -3.25 1.65
C ALA A 42 6.29 -1.94 2.04
N MET A 43 5.29 -1.53 1.26
CA MET A 43 4.48 -0.34 1.54
C MET A 43 3.63 -0.48 2.81
N GLY A 44 3.19 -1.69 3.16
CA GLY A 44 2.46 -1.97 4.40
C GLY A 44 3.35 -2.22 5.63
N SER A 45 4.65 -1.92 5.56
CA SER A 45 5.59 -2.22 6.64
C SER A 45 5.62 -1.15 7.74
N PRO A 46 6.20 -1.44 8.93
CA PRO A 46 6.38 -0.46 9.99
C PRO A 46 7.25 0.76 9.64
N LEU A 47 7.84 0.82 8.43
CA LEU A 47 8.52 2.02 7.94
C LEU A 47 7.61 3.25 7.95
N THR A 48 6.29 3.07 7.86
CA THR A 48 5.30 4.16 8.03
C THR A 48 5.44 4.90 9.37
N ASN A 49 5.96 4.24 10.40
CA ASN A 49 6.13 4.83 11.73
C ASN A 49 7.40 5.69 11.83
N LYS A 50 8.34 5.57 10.88
CA LYS A 50 9.68 6.16 11.02
C LYS A 50 9.76 7.54 10.39
N TYR A 51 9.95 8.54 11.25
CA TYR A 51 10.40 9.86 10.82
C TYR A 51 11.91 9.84 10.54
N SER A 52 12.34 10.25 9.34
CA SER A 52 13.74 10.12 8.90
C SER A 52 14.22 11.28 8.04
N GLU A 53 13.90 12.51 8.40
CA GLU A 53 14.37 13.69 7.65
C GLU A 53 15.91 13.78 7.54
N GLY A 54 16.36 14.39 6.44
CA GLY A 54 17.77 14.44 6.03
C GLY A 54 18.13 13.30 5.07
N TYR A 55 19.41 12.92 5.05
CA TYR A 55 19.95 11.87 4.17
C TYR A 55 20.50 10.69 4.99
N PRO A 56 20.73 9.51 4.38
CA PRO A 56 21.49 8.44 5.04
C PRO A 56 22.83 8.95 5.58
N GLY A 57 23.11 8.68 6.86
CA GLY A 57 24.30 9.19 7.56
C GLY A 57 24.27 10.68 7.93
N LYS A 58 23.21 11.42 7.55
CA LYS A 58 23.00 12.85 7.85
C LYS A 58 21.53 13.10 8.20
N ARG A 59 21.02 12.39 9.21
CA ARG A 59 19.63 12.51 9.69
C ARG A 59 19.53 13.58 10.77
N TYR A 60 18.37 14.23 10.86
CA TYR A 60 18.07 15.14 11.97
C TYR A 60 17.61 14.40 13.23
N TYR A 61 17.07 13.20 13.08
CA TYR A 61 16.56 12.36 14.16
C TYR A 61 17.36 11.07 14.28
N GLY A 62 17.58 10.61 15.52
CA GLY A 62 18.28 9.36 15.83
C GLY A 62 17.45 8.08 15.61
N GLY A 63 18.14 6.95 15.73
CA GLY A 63 17.66 5.61 15.35
C GLY A 63 17.59 5.45 13.84
#